data_AF-A0A0G4LJ64-F1
#
_entry.id   AF-A0A0G4LJ64-F1
#
_cell.length_a   1.000
_cell.length_b   1.000
_cell.length_c   1.000
_cell.angle_alpha   90.00
_cell.angle_beta   90.00
_cell.angle_gamma   90.00
#
_symmetry.space_group_name_H-M   'P 1'
#
loop_
_entity.id
_entity.type
_entity.pdbx_description
1 polymer ?
#
loop_
_entity_poly.entity_id
_entity_poly.type
_entity_poly.pdbx_seq_one_letter_code
_entity_poly.pdbx_strand_id
1 'polypeptide(L)'
;MAQPHITDTEILTEHLGYAPVSLLDSIINVVNSLADRTLDRVEQGLAGASAKTLGFEKALKKQQQQQQQKQNPSADPPRTADEAAKFEVADGVHKLETLLCNAIDKNFDIFELYVMRYLICLSPDARPWLRLSHYGAHDFDAPARDGAPTPESVNAVRRSLQGSQRLNGYMKAVKAHLQETGASAEEITKFEKGAQTYVKETLLPNFKDWEFFTGESMNPDGAIVLMNYREDGVTPYIVVFKHGLKEEKV
;
A
#
# COMPACT_ATOMS: atom_id res chain seq x y z
N MET A 1 -21.76 -0.61 24.05
CA MET A 1 -20.36 -0.85 23.65
C MET A 1 -19.82 0.50 23.20
N ALA A 2 -19.05 1.18 24.05
CA ALA A 2 -18.55 2.52 23.75
C ALA A 2 -17.49 2.39 22.64
N GLN A 3 -17.65 3.13 21.55
CA GLN A 3 -16.63 3.21 20.51
C GLN A 3 -15.32 3.68 21.15
N PRO A 4 -14.16 3.07 20.85
CA PRO A 4 -12.88 3.67 21.21
C PRO A 4 -12.86 5.08 20.59
N HIS A 5 -12.68 6.09 21.42
CA HIS A 5 -12.61 7.47 20.94
C HIS A 5 -11.44 7.53 19.97
N ILE A 6 -11.68 8.02 18.75
CA ILE A 6 -10.71 8.12 17.65
C ILE A 6 -9.36 8.68 18.13
N THR A 7 -9.40 9.57 19.12
CA THR A 7 -8.26 10.19 19.81
C THR A 7 -7.32 9.20 20.53
N ASP A 8 -7.83 8.10 21.09
CA ASP A 8 -6.98 7.11 21.78
C ASP A 8 -6.09 6.40 20.77
N THR A 9 -6.67 6.00 19.63
CA THR A 9 -5.95 5.35 18.54
C THR A 9 -4.91 6.29 17.93
N GLU A 10 -5.22 7.58 17.78
CA GLU A 10 -4.28 8.58 17.26
C GLU A 10 -3.06 8.75 18.17
N ILE A 11 -3.27 8.93 19.49
CA ILE A 11 -2.16 9.09 20.45
C ILE A 11 -1.31 7.82 20.51
N LEU A 12 -1.94 6.64 20.53
CA LEU A 12 -1.23 5.36 20.54
C LEU A 12 -0.46 5.14 19.23
N THR A 13 -1.06 5.49 18.09
CA THR A 13 -0.40 5.37 16.77
C THR A 13 0.79 6.31 16.67
N GLU A 14 0.65 7.54 17.16
CA GLU A 14 1.73 8.51 17.19
C GLU A 14 2.86 8.07 18.12
N HIS A 15 2.53 7.51 19.29
CA HIS A 15 3.52 7.01 20.24
C HIS A 15 4.29 5.79 19.71
N LEU A 16 3.59 4.83 19.12
CA LEU A 16 4.17 3.58 18.61
C LEU A 16 4.83 3.75 17.23
N GLY A 17 4.44 4.78 16.47
CA GLY A 17 4.86 4.99 15.09
C GLY A 17 4.12 4.10 14.08
N TYR A 18 3.17 3.28 14.54
CA TYR A 18 2.31 2.41 13.73
C TYR A 18 0.98 2.19 14.46
N ALA A 19 -0.06 1.84 13.72
CA ALA A 19 -1.36 1.57 14.31
C ALA A 19 -1.30 0.26 15.14
N PRO A 20 -1.77 0.24 16.39
CA PRO A 20 -1.78 -0.97 17.23
C PRO A 20 -2.37 -2.20 16.55
N VAL A 21 -3.42 -2.01 15.75
CA VAL A 21 -4.07 -3.08 14.98
C VAL A 21 -3.09 -3.73 13.99
N SER A 22 -2.22 -2.94 13.35
CA SER A 22 -1.23 -3.48 12.40
C SER A 22 -0.18 -4.39 13.06
N LEU A 23 0.13 -4.18 14.34
CA LEU A 23 0.98 -5.11 15.10
C LEU A 23 0.27 -6.45 15.31
N LEU A 24 -1.01 -6.42 15.65
CA LEU A 24 -1.82 -7.62 15.87
C LEU A 24 -2.00 -8.39 14.55
N ASP A 25 -2.32 -7.71 13.46
CA ASP A 25 -2.36 -8.29 12.11
C ASP A 25 -1.04 -8.98 11.76
N SER A 26 0.09 -8.33 12.06
CA SER A 26 1.42 -8.89 11.79
C SER A 26 1.67 -10.17 12.61
N ILE A 27 1.26 -10.19 13.88
CA ILE A 27 1.37 -11.38 14.75
C ILE A 27 0.50 -12.52 14.20
N ILE A 28 -0.75 -12.24 13.84
CA ILE A 28 -1.69 -13.23 13.31
C ILE A 28 -1.13 -13.83 12.01
N ASN A 29 -0.62 -12.99 11.11
CA ASN A 29 0.00 -13.44 9.87
C ASN A 29 1.21 -14.36 10.11
N VAL A 30 2.06 -14.02 11.10
CA VAL A 30 3.19 -14.87 11.49
C VAL A 30 2.71 -16.21 12.02
N VAL A 31 1.70 -16.23 12.88
CA VAL A 31 1.15 -17.46 13.47
C VAL A 31 0.52 -18.35 12.40
N ASN A 32 -0.27 -17.79 11.48
CA ASN A 32 -0.86 -18.53 10.36
C ASN A 32 0.25 -19.13 9.48
N SER A 33 1.25 -18.33 9.11
CA SER A 33 2.38 -18.84 8.31
C SER A 33 3.17 -19.95 9.01
N LEU A 34 3.24 -19.93 10.35
CA LEU A 34 3.90 -20.96 11.13
C LEU A 34 3.06 -22.23 11.23
N ALA A 35 1.74 -22.08 11.35
CA ALA A 35 0.79 -23.20 11.32
C ALA A 35 0.89 -23.97 10.00
N ASP A 36 0.82 -23.25 8.87
CA ASP A 36 0.93 -23.84 7.53
C ASP A 36 2.24 -24.61 7.37
N ARG A 37 3.39 -23.97 7.69
CA ARG A 37 4.71 -24.61 7.63
C ARG A 37 4.83 -25.83 8.53
N THR A 38 4.12 -25.85 9.65
CA THR A 38 4.14 -26.98 10.58
C THR A 38 3.29 -28.12 10.04
N LEU A 39 2.12 -27.83 9.47
CA LEU A 39 1.25 -28.80 8.82
C LEU A 39 1.95 -29.44 7.61
N ASP A 40 2.63 -28.66 6.78
CA ASP A 40 3.44 -29.16 5.66
C ASP A 40 4.51 -30.16 6.14
N ARG A 41 5.18 -29.85 7.25
CA ARG A 41 6.21 -30.72 7.83
C ARG A 41 5.62 -31.99 8.43
N VAL A 42 4.45 -31.89 9.05
CA VAL A 42 3.71 -33.04 9.57
C VAL A 42 3.29 -33.95 8.41
N GLU A 43 2.77 -33.39 7.32
CA GLU A 43 2.39 -34.14 6.12
C GLU A 43 3.60 -34.84 5.51
N GLN A 44 4.71 -34.12 5.28
CA GLN A 44 5.94 -34.68 4.73
C GLN A 44 6.52 -35.79 5.63
N GLY A 45 6.49 -35.58 6.95
CA GLY A 45 6.96 -36.57 7.93
C GLY A 45 6.09 -37.84 7.93
N LEU A 46 4.77 -37.70 7.87
CA LEU A 46 3.83 -38.82 7.85
C LEU A 46 3.83 -39.54 6.50
N ALA A 47 3.94 -38.81 5.38
CA ALA A 47 3.99 -39.38 4.03
C ALA A 47 5.30 -40.14 3.76
N GLY A 48 6.40 -39.77 4.43
CA GLY A 48 7.68 -40.47 4.37
C GLY A 48 7.75 -41.74 5.23
N ALA A 49 6.80 -41.96 6.14
CA ALA A 49 6.76 -43.15 6.99
C ALA A 49 6.06 -44.33 6.29
N SER A 50 6.56 -45.55 6.49
CA SER A 50 5.98 -46.75 5.88
C SER A 50 4.63 -47.12 6.54
N ALA A 51 3.70 -47.69 5.76
CA ALA A 51 2.38 -48.10 6.25
C ALA A 51 2.45 -49.07 7.45
N LYS A 52 3.54 -49.84 7.57
CA LYS A 52 3.81 -50.74 8.70
C LYS A 52 4.09 -49.99 10.00
N THR A 53 4.84 -48.90 9.94
CA THR A 53 5.22 -48.09 11.11
C THR A 53 4.02 -47.29 11.61
N LEU A 54 3.17 -46.83 10.70
CA LEU A 54 1.95 -46.07 10.98
C LEU A 54 0.78 -46.97 11.45
N GLY A 55 0.91 -48.30 11.37
CA GLY A 55 -0.10 -49.24 11.84
C GLY A 55 -1.23 -49.55 10.84
N PHE A 56 -1.15 -49.06 9.60
CA PHE A 56 -2.16 -49.26 8.56
C PHE A 56 -2.30 -50.72 8.12
N GLU A 57 -1.27 -51.56 8.28
CA GLU A 57 -1.36 -53.01 7.97
C GLU A 57 -2.46 -53.73 8.77
N LYS A 58 -2.69 -53.35 10.03
CA LYS A 58 -3.74 -53.96 10.87
C LYS A 58 -5.13 -53.48 10.46
N ALA A 59 -5.24 -52.21 10.06
CA ALA A 59 -6.49 -51.62 9.58
C ALA A 59 -6.91 -52.20 8.21
N LEU A 60 -5.96 -52.36 7.28
CA LEU A 60 -6.21 -52.91 5.95
C LEU A 60 -6.61 -54.39 6.00
N LYS A 61 -5.96 -55.20 6.85
CA LYS A 61 -6.34 -56.61 7.07
C LYS A 61 -7.76 -56.75 7.63
N LYS A 62 -8.17 -55.82 8.49
CA LYS A 62 -9.54 -55.77 9.07
C LYS A 62 -10.58 -55.33 8.02
N GLN A 63 -10.23 -54.40 7.12
CA GLN A 63 -11.08 -53.99 5.99
C GLN A 63 -11.24 -55.09 4.94
N GLN A 64 -10.17 -55.81 4.58
CA GLN A 64 -10.23 -56.92 3.63
C GLN A 64 -11.11 -58.08 4.13
N GLN A 65 -11.09 -58.38 5.43
CA GLN A 65 -12.00 -59.36 6.04
C GLN A 65 -13.48 -58.93 6.00
N GLN A 66 -13.77 -57.63 6.04
CA GLN A 66 -15.15 -57.12 5.94
C GLN A 66 -15.65 -57.02 4.49
N GLN A 67 -14.76 -56.73 3.52
CA GLN A 67 -15.13 -56.67 2.09
C GLN A 67 -15.37 -58.05 1.47
N GLN A 68 -14.73 -59.12 1.97
CA GLN A 68 -15.03 -60.49 1.53
C GLN A 68 -16.47 -60.95 1.87
N GLN A 69 -17.20 -60.23 2.72
CA GLN A 69 -18.63 -60.50 3.02
C GLN A 69 -19.63 -59.72 2.15
N LYS A 70 -19.21 -58.72 1.37
CA LYS A 70 -20.09 -57.95 0.48
C LYS A 70 -19.51 -57.92 -0.93
N GLN A 71 -19.90 -58.89 -1.76
CA GLN A 71 -19.61 -58.90 -3.19
C GLN A 71 -20.28 -57.70 -3.87
N ASN A 72 -19.50 -56.74 -4.37
CA ASN A 72 -19.97 -55.75 -5.34
C ASN A 72 -18.93 -55.64 -6.48
N PRO A 73 -19.29 -55.84 -7.76
CA PRO A 73 -18.32 -56.04 -8.85
C PRO A 73 -17.85 -54.76 -9.56
N SER A 74 -18.23 -53.57 -9.08
CA SER A 74 -18.00 -52.30 -9.77
C SER A 74 -17.16 -51.28 -8.97
N ALA A 75 -16.33 -51.74 -8.05
CA ALA A 75 -15.40 -50.88 -7.32
C ALA A 75 -14.05 -50.79 -8.04
N ASP A 76 -13.47 -49.59 -8.07
CA ASP A 76 -12.12 -49.29 -8.52
C ASP A 76 -11.08 -50.30 -7.99
N PRO A 77 -9.96 -50.55 -8.71
CA PRO A 77 -8.93 -51.48 -8.26
C PRO A 77 -8.49 -51.16 -6.82
N PRO A 78 -8.31 -52.18 -5.95
CA PRO A 78 -8.00 -51.97 -4.55
C PRO A 78 -6.67 -51.23 -4.41
N ARG A 79 -6.71 -50.02 -3.83
CA ARG A 79 -5.52 -49.22 -3.51
C ARG A 79 -4.51 -50.08 -2.74
N THR A 80 -3.23 -49.93 -3.07
CA THR A 80 -2.16 -50.56 -2.29
C THR A 80 -2.18 -50.02 -0.85
N ALA A 81 -1.66 -50.79 0.11
CA ALA A 81 -1.62 -50.39 1.52
C ALA A 81 -0.97 -49.01 1.72
N ASP A 82 0.07 -48.73 0.93
CA ASP A 82 0.81 -47.46 0.96
C ASP A 82 0.02 -46.31 0.30
N GLU A 83 -0.73 -46.56 -0.77
CA GLU A 83 -1.62 -45.54 -1.37
C GLU A 83 -2.80 -45.20 -0.47
N ALA A 84 -3.38 -46.20 0.20
CA ALA A 84 -4.45 -46.00 1.18
C ALA A 84 -3.94 -45.21 2.40
N ALA A 85 -2.74 -45.55 2.91
CA ALA A 85 -2.11 -44.82 4.00
C ALA A 85 -1.82 -43.35 3.64
N LYS A 86 -1.28 -43.08 2.45
CA LYS A 86 -1.04 -41.71 1.97
C LYS A 86 -2.32 -40.90 1.85
N PHE A 87 -3.39 -41.51 1.33
CA PHE A 87 -4.69 -40.84 1.21
C PHE A 87 -5.31 -40.53 2.57
N GLU A 88 -5.23 -41.46 3.53
CA GLU A 88 -5.75 -41.25 4.89
C GLU A 88 -4.92 -40.23 5.68
N VAL A 89 -3.60 -40.18 5.48
CA VAL A 89 -2.73 -39.15 6.03
C VAL A 89 -3.10 -37.77 5.47
N ALA A 90 -3.27 -37.64 4.15
CA ALA A 90 -3.64 -36.36 3.54
C ALA A 90 -5.01 -35.86 4.04
N ASP A 91 -6.01 -36.73 4.10
CA ASP A 91 -7.34 -36.40 4.63
C ASP A 91 -7.29 -36.02 6.12
N GLY A 92 -6.46 -36.73 6.91
CA GLY A 92 -6.24 -36.44 8.32
C GLY A 92 -5.54 -35.10 8.56
N VAL A 93 -4.50 -34.79 7.77
CA VAL A 93 -3.79 -33.50 7.81
C VAL A 93 -4.73 -32.37 7.42
N HIS A 94 -5.54 -32.53 6.38
CA HIS A 94 -6.49 -31.50 5.96
C HIS A 94 -7.58 -31.23 7.03
N LYS A 95 -8.06 -32.27 7.71
CA LYS A 95 -8.96 -32.10 8.87
C LYS A 95 -8.27 -31.38 10.03
N LEU A 96 -7.00 -31.72 10.29
CA LEU A 96 -6.20 -31.07 11.33
C LEU A 96 -5.97 -29.59 11.00
N GLU A 97 -5.65 -29.26 9.76
CA GLU A 97 -5.52 -27.91 9.24
C GLU A 97 -6.80 -27.11 9.50
N THR A 98 -7.95 -27.63 9.08
CA THR A 98 -9.25 -26.96 9.28
C THR A 98 -9.52 -26.68 10.77
N LEU A 99 -9.23 -27.64 11.65
CA LEU A 99 -9.41 -27.48 13.10
C LEU A 99 -8.42 -26.48 13.69
N LEU A 100 -7.17 -26.51 13.24
CA LEU A 100 -6.12 -25.63 13.71
C LEU A 100 -6.39 -24.19 13.31
N CYS A 101 -6.75 -23.92 12.05
CA CYS A 101 -7.09 -22.59 11.57
C CYS A 101 -8.26 -21.99 12.37
N ASN A 102 -9.35 -22.75 12.54
CA ASN A 102 -10.50 -22.29 13.35
C ASN A 102 -10.11 -22.02 14.82
N ALA A 103 -9.23 -22.85 15.40
CA ALA A 103 -8.74 -22.64 16.75
C ALA A 103 -7.83 -21.40 16.86
N ILE A 104 -6.98 -21.16 15.86
CA ILE A 104 -6.12 -19.98 15.79
C ILE A 104 -6.99 -18.73 15.66
N ASP A 105 -7.88 -18.67 14.67
CA ASP A 105 -8.76 -17.52 14.43
C ASP A 105 -9.50 -17.14 15.72
N LYS A 106 -10.20 -18.09 16.35
CA LYS A 106 -10.99 -17.82 17.55
C LYS A 106 -10.15 -17.35 18.74
N ASN A 107 -8.99 -17.97 18.97
CA ASN A 107 -8.13 -17.60 20.10
C ASN A 107 -7.40 -16.29 19.85
N PHE A 108 -7.01 -16.01 18.62
CA PHE A 108 -6.32 -14.79 18.24
C PHE A 108 -7.27 -13.59 18.13
N ASP A 109 -8.55 -13.79 17.78
CA ASP A 109 -9.60 -12.78 17.92
C ASP A 109 -9.77 -12.37 19.39
N ILE A 110 -9.78 -13.34 20.32
CA ILE A 110 -9.87 -13.07 21.77
C ILE A 110 -8.60 -12.37 22.27
N PHE A 111 -7.44 -12.78 21.77
CA PHE A 111 -6.16 -12.14 22.09
C PHE A 111 -6.13 -10.69 21.61
N GLU A 112 -6.54 -10.41 20.37
CA GLU A 112 -6.65 -9.06 19.83
C GLU A 112 -7.53 -8.19 20.73
N LEU A 113 -8.73 -8.69 21.07
CA LEU A 113 -9.65 -7.99 21.96
C LEU A 113 -9.05 -7.74 23.34
N TYR A 114 -8.30 -8.70 23.89
CA TYR A 114 -7.65 -8.54 25.18
C TYR A 114 -6.55 -7.49 25.13
N VAL A 115 -5.67 -7.55 24.14
CA VAL A 115 -4.56 -6.60 23.99
C VAL A 115 -5.06 -5.19 23.79
N MET A 116 -6.04 -4.98 22.89
CA MET A 116 -6.60 -3.66 22.61
C MET A 116 -7.41 -3.09 23.78
N ARG A 117 -7.92 -3.96 24.68
CA ARG A 117 -8.73 -3.53 25.81
C ARG A 117 -7.95 -3.33 27.11
N TYR A 118 -6.85 -4.04 27.30
CA TYR A 118 -6.15 -4.08 28.60
C TYR A 118 -4.66 -3.74 28.53
N LEU A 119 -3.98 -3.97 27.40
CA LEU A 119 -2.56 -3.66 27.26
C LEU A 119 -2.37 -2.32 26.55
N ILE A 120 -2.90 -2.21 25.33
CA ILE A 120 -2.72 -1.06 24.45
C ILE A 120 -4.01 -0.21 24.48
N CYS A 121 -4.33 0.28 25.67
CA CYS A 121 -5.49 1.12 25.92
C CYS A 121 -5.13 2.28 26.85
N LEU A 122 -5.79 3.42 26.67
CA LEU A 122 -5.66 4.57 27.56
C LEU A 122 -6.85 4.62 28.52
N SER A 123 -6.56 4.78 29.82
CA SER A 123 -7.61 5.00 30.81
C SER A 123 -8.29 6.35 30.56
N PRO A 124 -9.63 6.41 30.52
CA PRO A 124 -10.37 7.66 30.29
C PRO A 124 -9.95 8.79 31.25
N ASP A 125 -9.62 8.45 32.50
CA ASP A 125 -9.24 9.42 33.54
C ASP A 125 -7.82 9.97 33.34
N ALA A 126 -6.95 9.20 32.69
CA ALA A 126 -5.57 9.59 32.42
C ALA A 126 -5.43 10.40 31.11
N ARG A 127 -6.42 10.35 30.21
CA ARG A 127 -6.39 11.04 28.90
C ARG A 127 -6.07 12.54 29.00
N PRO A 128 -6.69 13.33 29.90
CA PRO A 128 -6.41 14.77 29.96
C PRO A 128 -4.99 15.11 30.42
N TRP A 129 -4.32 14.16 31.05
CA TRP A 129 -2.99 14.33 31.62
C TRP A 129 -1.88 13.73 30.76
N LEU A 130 -2.25 13.02 29.68
CA LEU A 130 -1.31 12.37 28.80
C LEU A 130 -0.80 13.36 27.75
N ARG A 131 0.53 13.52 27.69
CA ARG A 131 1.22 14.33 26.67
C ARG A 131 2.43 13.55 26.17
N LEU A 132 2.54 13.39 24.85
CA LEU A 132 3.72 12.77 24.26
C LEU A 132 4.93 13.71 24.37
N SER A 133 6.12 13.14 24.48
CA SER A 133 7.36 13.89 24.74
C SER A 133 7.67 14.96 23.70
N HIS A 134 7.37 14.71 22.42
CA HIS A 134 7.58 15.68 21.34
C HIS A 134 6.64 16.89 21.42
N TYR A 135 5.46 16.75 22.04
CA TYR A 135 4.59 17.88 22.31
C TYR A 135 5.19 18.81 23.35
N GLY A 136 6.06 18.33 24.25
CA GLY A 136 6.68 19.11 25.32
C GLY A 136 7.50 20.30 24.84
N ALA A 137 8.08 20.21 23.64
CA ALA A 137 8.89 21.29 23.04
C ALA A 137 8.05 22.42 22.41
N HIS A 138 6.74 22.22 22.30
CA HIS A 138 5.82 23.16 21.67
C HIS A 138 4.91 23.79 22.73
N ASP A 139 4.98 25.11 22.82
CA ASP A 139 4.01 25.91 23.57
C ASP A 139 2.87 26.27 22.61
N PHE A 140 1.70 25.68 22.82
CA PHE A 140 0.52 25.88 21.98
C PHE A 140 -0.26 27.16 22.34
N ASP A 141 0.03 27.75 23.51
CA ASP A 141 -0.54 29.02 23.96
C ASP A 141 0.36 30.21 23.60
N ALA A 142 1.53 29.95 23.04
CA ALA A 142 2.43 31.00 22.58
C ALA A 142 1.78 31.79 21.42
N PRO A 143 1.85 33.13 21.43
CA PRO A 143 1.39 33.93 20.31
C PRO A 143 2.13 33.49 19.03
N ALA A 144 1.43 33.58 17.90
CA ALA A 144 1.97 33.21 16.60
C ALA A 144 3.37 33.81 16.43
N ARG A 145 4.37 32.94 16.24
CA ARG A 145 5.75 33.34 16.09
C ARG A 145 5.88 34.25 14.86
N ASP A 146 6.71 35.28 14.94
CA ASP A 146 7.06 36.07 13.76
C ASP A 146 7.60 35.15 12.66
N GLY A 147 6.95 35.18 11.48
CA GLY A 147 7.27 34.31 10.36
C GLY A 147 6.61 32.92 10.38
N ALA A 148 5.63 32.67 11.26
CA ALA A 148 4.83 31.44 11.20
C ALA A 148 4.16 31.30 9.82
N PRO A 149 4.22 30.11 9.18
CA PRO A 149 3.55 29.88 7.91
C PRO A 149 2.04 30.17 8.03
N THR A 150 1.53 31.07 7.20
CA THR A 150 0.09 31.32 7.11
C THR A 150 -0.55 30.32 6.14
N PRO A 151 -1.86 30.06 6.25
CA PRO A 151 -2.57 29.25 5.25
C PRO A 151 -2.35 29.77 3.82
N GLU A 152 -2.25 31.10 3.66
CA GLU A 152 -1.94 31.75 2.38
C GLU A 152 -0.53 31.44 1.90
N SER A 153 0.49 31.53 2.76
CA SER A 153 1.87 31.22 2.36
C SER A 153 2.02 29.75 1.98
N VAL A 154 1.35 28.85 2.70
CA VAL A 154 1.34 27.40 2.39
C VAL A 154 0.62 27.15 1.04
N ASN A 155 -0.51 27.80 0.81
CA ASN A 155 -1.24 27.68 -0.44
C ASN A 155 -0.46 28.24 -1.63
N ALA A 156 0.28 29.33 -1.45
CA ALA A 156 1.16 29.88 -2.47
C ALA A 156 2.27 28.88 -2.86
N VAL A 157 2.93 28.26 -1.87
CA VAL A 157 3.93 27.21 -2.12
C VAL A 157 3.30 25.98 -2.79
N ARG A 158 2.10 25.57 -2.38
CA ARG A 158 1.38 24.44 -2.99
C ARG A 158 1.05 24.69 -4.46
N ARG A 159 0.53 25.87 -4.79
CA ARG A 159 0.29 26.29 -6.18
C ARG A 159 1.60 26.28 -6.96
N SER A 160 2.68 26.75 -6.34
CA SER A 160 3.99 26.75 -6.98
C SER A 160 4.49 25.35 -7.33
N LEU A 161 4.38 24.43 -6.38
CA LEU A 161 4.73 23.03 -6.59
C LEU A 161 3.89 22.39 -7.70
N GLN A 162 2.58 22.60 -7.69
CA GLN A 162 1.67 22.04 -8.69
C GLN A 162 1.97 22.58 -10.10
N GLY A 163 2.22 23.88 -10.25
CA GLY A 163 2.61 24.48 -11.53
C GLY A 163 3.93 23.90 -12.05
N SER A 164 4.93 23.73 -11.16
CA SER A 164 6.21 23.13 -11.53
C SER A 164 6.09 21.65 -11.94
N GLN A 165 5.23 20.87 -11.27
CA GLN A 165 5.00 19.47 -11.61
C GLN A 165 4.36 19.32 -12.99
N ARG A 166 3.31 20.12 -13.25
CA ARG A 166 2.64 20.17 -14.55
C ARG A 166 3.61 20.57 -15.65
N LEU A 167 4.39 21.63 -15.45
CA LEU A 167 5.38 22.09 -16.41
C LEU A 167 6.40 21.00 -16.76
N ASN A 168 6.85 20.25 -15.76
CA ASN A 168 7.75 19.12 -15.97
C ASN A 168 7.10 17.97 -16.77
N GLY A 169 5.83 17.65 -16.50
CA GLY A 169 5.05 16.67 -17.28
C GLY A 169 4.93 17.10 -18.74
N TYR A 170 4.52 18.34 -18.98
CA TYR A 170 4.40 18.90 -20.33
C TYR A 170 5.74 18.91 -21.09
N MET A 171 6.85 19.28 -20.46
CA MET A 171 8.18 19.24 -21.12
C MET A 171 8.55 17.82 -21.58
N LYS A 172 8.21 16.79 -20.79
CA LYS A 172 8.42 15.40 -21.18
C LYS A 172 7.52 14.99 -22.35
N ALA A 173 6.25 15.39 -22.32
CA ALA A 173 5.30 15.11 -23.40
C ALA A 173 5.74 15.75 -24.73
N VAL A 174 6.20 17.00 -24.71
CA VAL A 174 6.74 17.68 -25.90
C VAL A 174 8.00 16.98 -26.40
N LYS A 175 8.90 16.56 -25.50
CA LYS A 175 10.09 15.79 -25.90
C LYS A 175 9.71 14.47 -26.58
N ALA A 176 8.78 13.71 -26.02
CA ALA A 176 8.31 12.46 -26.61
C ALA A 176 7.70 12.70 -28.00
N HIS A 177 6.84 13.72 -28.13
CA HIS A 177 6.26 14.09 -29.42
C HIS A 177 7.32 14.49 -30.46
N LEU A 178 8.34 15.27 -30.07
CA LEU A 178 9.45 15.62 -30.97
C LEU A 178 10.22 14.37 -31.43
N GLN A 179 10.43 13.40 -30.54
CA GLN A 179 11.06 12.11 -30.89
C GLN A 179 10.21 11.29 -31.85
N GLU A 180 8.89 11.23 -31.64
CA GLU A 180 7.95 10.49 -32.50
C GLU A 180 7.80 11.11 -33.89
N THR A 181 7.81 12.45 -33.99
CA THR A 181 7.75 13.17 -35.27
C THR A 181 9.05 13.15 -36.07
N GLY A 182 10.11 12.53 -35.54
CA GLY A 182 11.41 12.41 -36.22
C GLY A 182 12.21 13.73 -36.26
N ALA A 183 12.00 14.64 -35.31
CA ALA A 183 12.79 15.86 -35.20
C ALA A 183 14.27 15.55 -34.97
N SER A 184 15.16 16.45 -35.40
CA SER A 184 16.60 16.24 -35.27
C SER A 184 17.02 16.21 -33.78
N ALA A 185 18.05 15.43 -33.46
CA ALA A 185 18.59 15.36 -32.09
C ALA A 185 19.07 16.73 -31.58
N GLU A 186 19.48 17.62 -32.49
CA GLU A 186 19.89 18.99 -32.20
C GLU A 186 18.70 19.87 -31.75
N GLU A 187 17.54 19.73 -32.38
CA GLU A 187 16.32 20.47 -32.00
C GLU A 187 15.78 20.05 -30.65
N ILE A 188 15.79 18.75 -30.35
CA ILE A 188 15.38 18.22 -29.05
C ILE A 188 16.30 18.77 -27.96
N THR A 189 17.62 18.75 -28.19
CA THR A 189 18.59 19.27 -27.22
C THR A 189 18.45 20.79 -27.04
N LYS A 190 18.15 21.52 -28.12
CA LYS A 190 17.91 22.97 -28.07
C LYS A 190 16.64 23.30 -27.28
N PHE A 191 15.57 22.52 -27.47
CA PHE A 191 14.35 22.66 -26.68
C PHE A 191 14.61 22.38 -25.19
N GLU A 192 15.26 21.26 -24.85
CA GLU A 192 15.53 20.90 -23.45
C GLU A 192 16.35 21.97 -22.73
N LYS A 193 17.45 22.43 -23.35
CA LYS A 193 18.30 23.47 -22.75
C LYS A 193 17.55 24.80 -22.65
N GLY A 194 16.86 25.22 -23.72
CA GLY A 194 16.11 26.48 -23.72
C GLY A 194 14.98 26.50 -22.71
N ALA A 195 14.22 25.41 -22.61
CA ALA A 195 13.17 25.25 -21.62
C ALA A 195 13.74 25.25 -20.20
N GLN A 196 14.82 24.51 -19.93
CA GLN A 196 15.47 24.51 -18.62
C GLN A 196 16.00 25.88 -18.21
N THR A 197 16.63 26.62 -19.13
CA THR A 197 17.09 27.99 -18.88
C THR A 197 15.93 28.90 -18.55
N TYR A 198 14.86 28.86 -19.35
CA TYR A 198 13.67 29.68 -19.11
C TYR A 198 13.01 29.39 -17.75
N VAL A 199 12.90 28.11 -17.38
CA VAL A 199 12.38 27.73 -16.07
C VAL A 199 13.25 28.28 -14.94
N LYS A 200 14.57 28.13 -15.04
CA LYS A 200 15.50 28.52 -13.98
C LYS A 200 15.65 30.03 -13.82
N GLU A 201 15.74 30.76 -14.93
CA GLU A 201 16.06 32.19 -14.92
C GLU A 201 14.82 33.08 -14.81
N THR A 202 13.67 32.62 -15.34
CA THR A 202 12.48 33.49 -15.48
C THR A 202 11.31 33.05 -14.61
N LEU A 203 11.03 31.73 -14.55
CA LEU A 203 9.87 31.21 -13.82
C LEU A 203 10.16 31.01 -12.33
N LEU A 204 11.28 30.37 -11.97
CA LEU A 204 11.59 30.06 -10.57
C LEU A 204 11.74 31.30 -9.68
N PRO A 205 12.44 32.39 -10.08
CA PRO A 205 12.61 33.55 -9.23
C PRO A 205 11.30 34.31 -8.95
N ASN A 206 10.40 34.36 -9.95
CA ASN A 206 9.17 35.16 -9.92
C ASN A 206 7.92 34.27 -9.95
N PHE A 207 7.99 33.04 -9.45
CA PHE A 207 6.92 32.05 -9.63
C PHE A 207 5.56 32.54 -9.13
N LYS A 208 5.54 33.40 -8.10
CA LYS A 208 4.32 33.98 -7.53
C LYS A 208 3.55 34.86 -8.52
N ASP A 209 4.25 35.46 -9.48
CA ASP A 209 3.68 36.36 -10.47
C ASP A 209 3.17 35.60 -11.71
N TRP A 210 3.56 34.33 -11.85
CA TRP A 210 3.16 33.48 -12.96
C TRP A 210 1.88 32.71 -12.65
N GLU A 211 0.90 32.82 -13.55
CA GLU A 211 -0.31 32.00 -13.54
C GLU A 211 -0.20 30.87 -14.57
N PHE A 212 -0.57 29.66 -14.14
CA PHE A 212 -0.47 28.43 -14.94
C PHE A 212 -1.86 27.98 -15.35
N PHE A 213 -2.14 28.05 -16.65
CA PHE A 213 -3.40 27.57 -17.23
C PHE A 213 -3.20 26.22 -17.91
N THR A 214 -4.17 25.35 -17.74
CA THR A 214 -4.26 24.05 -18.42
C THR A 214 -5.53 24.00 -19.25
N GLY A 215 -5.52 23.21 -20.32
CA GLY A 215 -6.71 22.99 -21.15
C GLY A 215 -7.89 22.40 -20.35
N GLU A 216 -9.08 22.47 -20.93
CA GLU A 216 -10.36 22.04 -20.31
C GLU A 216 -10.35 20.60 -19.81
N SER A 217 -9.58 19.73 -20.46
CA SER A 217 -9.42 18.32 -20.07
C SER A 217 -8.62 18.12 -18.77
N MET A 218 -8.01 19.19 -18.23
CA MET A 218 -7.12 19.16 -17.05
C MET A 218 -6.04 18.07 -17.13
N ASN A 219 -5.65 17.66 -18.34
CA ASN A 219 -4.65 16.62 -18.54
C ASN A 219 -3.31 17.08 -17.91
N PRO A 220 -2.73 16.33 -16.95
CA PRO A 220 -1.47 16.69 -16.31
C PRO A 220 -0.28 16.78 -17.28
N ASP A 221 -0.36 16.09 -18.42
CA ASP A 221 0.65 16.10 -19.50
C ASP A 221 0.25 17.00 -20.68
N GLY A 222 -0.88 17.71 -20.57
CA GLY A 222 -1.42 18.57 -21.61
C GLY A 222 -0.67 19.91 -21.76
N ALA A 223 -1.07 20.70 -22.75
CA ALA A 223 -0.50 22.02 -22.98
C ALA A 223 -0.68 22.94 -21.77
N ILE A 224 0.41 23.62 -21.40
CA ILE A 224 0.42 24.61 -20.32
C ILE A 224 0.66 25.98 -20.92
N VAL A 225 -0.20 26.90 -20.53
CA VAL A 225 -0.11 28.31 -20.91
C VAL A 225 0.34 29.09 -19.68
N LEU A 226 1.43 29.82 -19.83
CA LEU A 226 1.99 30.65 -18.77
C LEU A 226 1.53 32.09 -19.00
N MET A 227 0.92 32.72 -18.00
CA MET A 227 0.53 34.12 -18.07
C MET A 227 1.25 34.92 -16.99
N ASN A 228 1.66 36.13 -17.35
CA ASN A 228 2.17 37.12 -16.40
C ASN A 228 1.79 38.52 -16.91
N TYR A 229 2.02 39.55 -16.10
CA TYR A 229 1.78 40.95 -16.43
C TYR A 229 3.09 41.65 -16.78
N ARG A 230 3.04 42.62 -17.69
CA ARG A 230 4.20 43.45 -18.02
C ARG A 230 4.59 44.33 -16.83
N GLU A 231 5.69 45.08 -16.96
CA GLU A 231 6.16 46.02 -15.94
C GLU A 231 5.10 47.07 -15.53
N ASP A 232 4.09 47.30 -16.38
CA ASP A 232 2.94 48.15 -16.09
C ASP A 232 1.92 47.55 -15.10
N GLY A 233 2.04 46.25 -14.77
CA GLY A 233 1.16 45.52 -13.85
C GLY A 233 -0.27 45.32 -14.34
N VAL A 234 -0.61 45.74 -15.57
CA VAL A 234 -1.99 45.76 -16.08
C VAL A 234 -2.11 45.00 -17.39
N THR A 235 -1.08 45.01 -18.24
CA THR A 235 -1.13 44.35 -19.54
C THR A 235 -0.71 42.89 -19.42
N PRO A 236 -1.62 41.91 -19.57
CA PRO A 236 -1.24 40.50 -19.53
C PRO A 236 -0.50 40.10 -20.81
N TYR A 237 0.46 39.19 -20.67
CA TYR A 237 1.08 38.49 -21.78
C TYR A 237 1.11 36.99 -21.50
N ILE A 238 1.08 36.23 -22.59
CA ILE A 238 1.05 34.77 -22.56
C ILE A 238 2.34 34.23 -23.17
N VAL A 239 2.91 33.23 -22.53
CA VAL A 239 4.06 32.47 -23.02
C VAL A 239 3.65 31.03 -23.24
N VAL A 240 3.96 30.55 -24.44
CA VAL A 240 3.70 29.17 -24.89
C VAL A 240 4.97 28.63 -25.54
N PHE A 241 5.24 27.34 -25.33
CA PHE A 241 6.39 26.70 -25.95
C PHE A 241 6.08 26.37 -27.41
N LYS A 242 6.81 27.00 -28.34
CA LYS A 242 6.64 26.80 -29.79
C LYS A 242 6.61 25.32 -30.20
N HIS A 243 7.45 24.49 -29.57
CA HIS A 243 7.60 23.07 -29.91
C HIS A 243 6.38 22.20 -29.52
N GLY A 244 5.47 22.72 -28.70
CA GLY A 244 4.21 22.04 -28.37
C GLY A 244 3.00 22.62 -29.10
N LEU A 245 3.21 23.42 -30.15
CA LEU A 245 2.15 23.97 -30.99
C LEU A 245 2.24 23.36 -32.39
N LYS A 246 1.08 23.18 -33.02
CA LYS A 246 0.97 22.78 -34.43
C LYS A 246 0.45 23.98 -35.23
N GLU A 247 1.13 24.30 -36.32
CA GLU A 247 0.68 25.33 -37.24
C GLU A 247 -0.54 24.82 -38.03
N GLU A 248 -1.60 25.60 -38.05
CA GLU A 248 -2.80 25.36 -38.87
C GLU A 248 -3.05 26.61 -39.70
N LYS A 249 -3.22 26.42 -41.01
CA LYS A 249 -3.52 27.51 -41.94
C LYS A 249 -5.02 27.74 -41.95
N VAL A 250 -5.43 28.93 -41.52
CA VAL A 250 -6.82 29.42 -41.62
C VAL A 250 -7.07 30.00 -43.01
#